data_AF-A0A250FSG7-F1
#
_entry.id   AF-A0A250FSG7-F1
#
_cell.length_a   1.000
_cell.length_b   1.000
_cell.length_c   1.000
_cell.angle_alpha   90.00
_cell.angle_beta   90.00
_cell.angle_gamma   90.00
#
_symmetry.space_group_name_H-M   'P 1'
#
loop_
_entity.id
_entity.type
_entity.pdbx_description
1 polymer ?
#
loop_
_entity_poly.entity_id
_entity_poly.type
_entity_poly.pdbx_seq_one_letter_code
_entity_poly.pdbx_strand_id
1 'polypeptide(L)'
;MRGQNKEFEITPITAYKAYYNLNRLNEYGRKDKILIFNMQLKMVDYPIYGEEDIPSKKYQELKEELPKYKGDYDEFQEKKSIAPLIEKYLTSNEKRKIKLQYLVEAEKIVEKYKNELRKTYSTDNGAKVSFIYLDKEGENRNDKILEFYKDFINNKLQMSSRAKKYLEILDQLNNTSPTDKKPIFAGQSIKKEVFVIDTTKIHFSKLDGTFELIPLKYKIIKHKKSNTLPLEAISTSDNSIFPNDKNLVSIENYEYSVLKNINSDDYFLVTQNFLNELTNISIGGEIPFTFVRQSALKLEKDKGIQYISGLTEIEEKRILGMYPIQEIGEEPDYETSKYLKFTSIPTTDRFIMITDCPRGYGKVNKNLVIQNIKTQQLYLVSSFPIREFQDLDNMTNESLGRGFLTMDVPKELTPQEKQSVQQYHSMLKIAYQKGLQLRNIQKKYLTRTGLFDPSRATATDKAIYNRILKELKATYSKMRDMTTNSSGTRDAIENSLSTEDAGALDVIAGWYYSYDI
;
A
#
# COMPACT_ATOMS: atom_id res chain seq x y z
N MET A 1 0.06 -26.08 -13.95
CA MET A 1 -1.28 -25.82 -14.52
C MET A 1 -1.29 -24.37 -14.97
N ARG A 2 -1.52 -24.13 -16.27
CA ARG A 2 -1.59 -22.78 -16.87
C ARG A 2 -2.84 -22.08 -16.31
N GLY A 3 -2.65 -20.92 -15.67
CA GLY A 3 -3.75 -20.15 -15.08
C GLY A 3 -4.70 -19.69 -16.17
N GLN A 4 -5.97 -20.08 -16.07
CA GLN A 4 -7.04 -19.49 -16.87
C GLN A 4 -7.07 -17.99 -16.55
N ASN A 5 -7.02 -17.14 -17.58
CA ASN A 5 -7.33 -15.73 -17.39
C ASN A 5 -8.75 -15.65 -16.82
N LYS A 6 -8.87 -15.04 -15.64
CA LYS A 6 -10.15 -14.95 -14.93
C LYS A 6 -10.96 -13.87 -15.62
N GLU A 7 -11.97 -14.27 -16.39
CA GLU A 7 -12.98 -13.36 -16.92
C GLU A 7 -13.84 -12.87 -15.75
N PHE A 8 -14.19 -11.59 -15.75
CA PHE A 8 -15.11 -11.04 -14.76
C PHE A 8 -15.97 -9.94 -15.37
N GLU A 9 -17.20 -9.85 -14.86
CA GLU A 9 -18.16 -8.85 -15.28
C GLU A 9 -18.02 -7.59 -14.42
N ILE A 10 -17.95 -6.45 -15.09
CA ILE A 10 -18.01 -5.12 -14.47
C ILE A 10 -19.32 -4.49 -14.92
N THR A 11 -20.19 -4.20 -13.95
CA THR A 11 -21.40 -3.40 -14.17
C THR A 11 -21.16 -1.97 -13.69
N PRO A 12 -22.00 -0.98 -14.08
CA PRO A 12 -21.93 0.37 -13.53
C PRO A 12 -21.98 0.41 -12.00
N ILE A 13 -22.71 -0.53 -11.37
CA ILE A 13 -22.79 -0.68 -9.91
C ILE A 13 -21.46 -1.17 -9.34
N THR A 14 -20.86 -2.20 -9.93
CA THR A 14 -19.55 -2.73 -9.52
C THR A 14 -18.49 -1.64 -9.61
N ALA A 15 -18.47 -0.90 -10.72
CA ALA A 15 -17.53 0.20 -10.94
C ALA A 15 -17.74 1.34 -9.94
N TYR A 16 -18.99 1.72 -9.66
CA TYR A 16 -19.31 2.72 -8.65
C TYR A 16 -18.86 2.30 -7.25
N LYS A 17 -19.16 1.06 -6.85
CA LYS A 17 -18.75 0.51 -5.54
C LYS A 17 -17.25 0.57 -5.34
N ALA A 18 -16.49 0.11 -6.34
CA ALA A 18 -15.03 0.16 -6.30
C ALA A 18 -14.53 1.60 -6.16
N TYR A 19 -15.13 2.54 -6.90
CA TYR A 19 -14.78 3.96 -6.83
C TYR A 19 -15.09 4.56 -5.44
N TYR A 20 -16.28 4.31 -4.93
CA TYR A 20 -16.74 4.81 -3.63
C TYR A 20 -15.89 4.26 -2.48
N ASN A 21 -15.58 2.97 -2.49
CA ASN A 21 -14.76 2.32 -1.46
C ASN A 21 -13.36 2.92 -1.38
N LEU A 22 -12.71 3.18 -2.53
CA LEU A 22 -11.40 3.81 -2.56
C LEU A 22 -11.44 5.28 -2.13
N ASN A 23 -12.44 6.05 -2.56
CA ASN A 23 -12.56 7.43 -2.12
C ASN A 23 -12.81 7.55 -0.61
N ARG A 24 -13.53 6.60 -0.01
CA ARG A 24 -13.66 6.53 1.44
C ARG A 24 -12.30 6.33 2.12
N LEU A 25 -11.43 5.47 1.59
CA LEU A 25 -10.07 5.30 2.13
C LEU A 25 -9.23 6.58 1.99
N ASN A 26 -9.49 7.41 0.97
CA ASN A 26 -8.89 8.73 0.80
C ASN A 26 -9.24 9.70 1.95
N GLU A 27 -10.47 9.64 2.49
CA GLU A 27 -10.88 10.42 3.67
C GLU A 27 -10.10 10.05 4.94
N TYR A 28 -9.58 8.82 5.01
CA TYR A 28 -8.71 8.34 6.09
C TYR A 28 -7.21 8.54 5.80
N GLY A 29 -6.85 9.37 4.82
CA GLY A 29 -5.48 9.80 4.56
C GLY A 29 -4.67 8.95 3.59
N ARG A 30 -5.24 7.87 3.02
CA ARG A 30 -4.59 7.13 1.92
C ARG A 30 -4.98 7.78 0.60
N LYS A 31 -4.19 8.69 0.03
CA LYS A 31 -4.53 9.34 -1.25
C LYS A 31 -4.30 8.41 -2.45
N ASP A 32 -5.23 7.49 -2.69
CA ASP A 32 -5.26 6.69 -3.90
C ASP A 32 -5.86 7.51 -5.06
N LYS A 33 -5.07 7.65 -6.13
CA LYS A 33 -5.56 8.23 -7.38
C LYS A 33 -6.27 7.13 -8.18
N ILE A 34 -7.56 7.30 -8.41
CA ILE A 34 -8.32 6.45 -9.33
C ILE A 34 -8.15 7.05 -10.71
N LEU A 35 -7.45 6.32 -11.59
CA LEU A 35 -7.21 6.73 -12.96
C LEU A 35 -7.62 5.59 -13.89
N ILE A 36 -8.42 5.94 -14.88
CA ILE A 36 -8.94 5.05 -15.91
C ILE A 36 -8.70 5.75 -17.24
N PHE A 37 -7.99 5.10 -18.15
CA PHE A 37 -7.71 5.63 -19.48
C PHE A 37 -8.13 4.61 -20.54
N ASN A 38 -8.60 5.11 -21.67
CA ASN A 38 -8.70 4.26 -22.87
C ASN A 38 -7.29 3.97 -23.38
N MET A 39 -7.10 2.79 -23.93
CA MET A 39 -5.93 2.42 -24.68
C MET A 39 -6.31 1.83 -26.02
N GLN A 40 -5.49 2.13 -27.01
CA GLN A 40 -5.61 1.57 -28.33
C GLN A 40 -4.27 0.97 -28.74
N LEU A 41 -4.30 -0.27 -29.21
CA LEU A 41 -3.13 -0.87 -29.83
C LEU A 41 -2.94 -0.23 -31.22
N LYS A 42 -1.82 0.46 -31.43
CA LYS A 42 -1.55 1.19 -32.68
C LYS A 42 -0.11 1.00 -33.14
N MET A 43 0.05 0.89 -34.45
CA MET A 43 1.35 1.05 -35.11
C MET A 43 1.74 2.53 -35.17
N VAL A 44 2.85 2.88 -34.53
CA VAL A 44 3.36 4.26 -34.43
C VAL A 44 4.83 4.36 -34.85
N ASP A 45 5.28 5.58 -35.13
CA ASP A 45 6.69 5.91 -35.37
C ASP A 45 7.44 6.08 -34.04
N TYR A 46 7.95 4.98 -33.50
CA TYR A 46 8.59 4.87 -32.19
C TYR A 46 10.01 5.45 -32.18
N PRO A 47 10.44 6.20 -31.15
CA PRO A 47 11.67 6.99 -31.20
C PRO A 47 12.87 6.11 -30.86
N ILE A 48 13.97 6.28 -31.59
CA ILE A 48 15.24 5.63 -31.25
C ILE A 48 16.09 6.57 -30.41
N TYR A 49 16.65 6.06 -29.32
CA TYR A 49 17.61 6.78 -28.48
C TYR A 49 19.02 6.30 -28.79
N GLY A 50 19.92 7.25 -29.06
CA GLY A 50 21.36 7.02 -29.20
C GLY A 50 22.13 7.61 -28.02
N GLU A 51 23.46 7.55 -28.09
CA GLU A 51 24.35 8.18 -27.11
C GLU A 51 25.18 9.28 -27.76
N GLU A 52 25.30 10.42 -27.08
CA GLU A 52 26.25 11.49 -27.41
C GLU A 52 27.39 11.50 -26.38
N ASP A 53 28.60 11.79 -26.83
CA ASP A 53 29.73 12.09 -25.97
C ASP A 53 29.62 13.54 -25.48
N ILE A 54 29.50 13.73 -24.17
CA ILE A 54 29.57 15.06 -23.53
C ILE A 54 30.86 15.17 -22.71
N PRO A 55 31.41 16.38 -22.49
CA PRO A 55 32.56 16.56 -21.62
C PRO A 55 32.29 16.00 -20.22
N SER A 56 33.17 15.12 -19.74
CA SER A 56 33.01 14.52 -18.41
C SER A 56 33.25 15.57 -17.33
N LYS A 57 32.25 15.78 -16.47
CA LYS A 57 32.35 16.78 -15.40
C LYS A 57 33.50 16.45 -14.45
N LYS A 58 33.63 15.17 -14.09
CA LYS A 58 34.71 14.67 -13.23
C LYS A 58 36.09 14.89 -13.85
N TYR A 59 36.23 14.62 -15.15
CA TYR A 59 37.49 14.86 -15.86
C TYR A 59 37.87 16.35 -15.87
N GLN A 60 36.90 17.25 -16.10
CA GLN A 60 37.16 18.70 -16.08
C GLN A 60 37.53 19.18 -14.67
N GLU A 61 36.82 18.72 -13.63
CA GLU A 61 37.12 19.05 -12.23
C GLU A 61 38.57 18.64 -11.87
N LEU A 62 38.99 17.42 -12.23
CA LEU A 62 40.36 16.94 -12.03
C LEU A 62 41.39 17.79 -12.80
N LYS A 63 41.07 18.19 -14.04
CA LYS A 63 41.94 19.00 -14.90
C LYS A 63 42.13 20.42 -14.35
N GLU A 64 41.11 21.00 -13.74
CA GLU A 64 41.18 22.30 -13.06
C GLU A 64 41.87 22.22 -11.69
N GLU A 65 41.77 21.07 -11.01
CA GLU A 65 42.37 20.87 -9.69
C GLU A 65 43.88 20.57 -9.77
N LEU A 66 44.33 19.80 -10.76
CA LEU A 66 45.72 19.36 -10.93
C LEU A 66 46.77 20.49 -10.84
N PRO A 67 46.61 21.66 -11.51
CA PRO A 67 47.61 22.73 -11.47
C PRO A 67 47.85 23.32 -10.08
N LYS A 68 46.88 23.22 -9.16
CA LYS A 68 46.98 23.76 -7.78
C LYS A 68 48.06 23.08 -6.94
N TYR A 69 48.48 21.89 -7.35
CA TYR A 69 49.49 21.07 -6.67
C TYR A 69 50.79 20.91 -7.47
N LYS A 70 50.82 21.43 -8.71
CA LYS A 70 51.97 21.28 -9.59
C LYS A 70 53.23 21.92 -9.01
N GLY A 71 53.12 23.10 -8.41
CA GLY A 71 54.26 23.79 -7.79
C GLY A 71 54.93 22.97 -6.69
N ASP A 72 54.14 22.31 -5.83
CA ASP A 72 54.66 21.43 -4.76
C ASP A 72 55.38 20.20 -5.33
N TYR A 73 54.86 19.64 -6.44
CA TYR A 73 55.48 18.50 -7.11
C TYR A 73 56.76 18.90 -7.86
N ASP A 74 56.74 20.01 -8.59
CA ASP A 74 57.90 20.56 -9.29
C ASP A 74 59.04 20.87 -8.31
N GLU A 75 58.71 21.46 -7.15
CA GLU A 75 59.66 21.67 -6.04
C GLU A 75 60.25 20.35 -5.53
N PHE A 76 59.43 19.31 -5.36
CA PHE A 76 59.93 17.99 -4.96
C PHE A 76 60.87 17.39 -6.02
N GLN A 77 60.56 17.54 -7.31
CA GLN A 77 61.44 17.11 -8.41
C GLN A 77 62.74 17.89 -8.46
N GLU A 78 62.70 19.21 -8.23
CA GLU A 78 63.89 20.06 -8.14
C GLU A 78 64.80 19.57 -7.00
N LYS A 79 64.26 19.29 -5.82
CA LYS A 79 65.01 18.68 -4.70
C LYS A 79 65.58 17.31 -5.06
N LYS A 80 64.81 16.46 -5.76
CA LYS A 80 65.27 15.13 -6.22
C LYS A 80 66.42 15.21 -7.23
N SER A 81 66.52 16.28 -8.01
CA SER A 81 67.60 16.48 -8.99
C SER A 81 69.00 16.64 -8.38
N ILE A 82 69.10 16.89 -7.07
CA ILE A 82 70.39 16.96 -6.35
C ILE A 82 71.14 15.62 -6.43
N ALA A 83 70.45 14.49 -6.26
CA ALA A 83 71.08 13.17 -6.27
C ALA A 83 71.81 12.84 -7.59
N PRO A 84 71.20 13.00 -8.78
CA PRO A 84 71.90 12.77 -10.04
C PRO A 84 73.02 13.78 -10.31
N LEU A 85 72.95 15.01 -9.79
CA LEU A 85 74.06 15.98 -9.88
C LEU A 85 75.27 15.53 -9.05
N ILE A 86 75.02 15.04 -7.82
CA ILE A 86 76.08 14.44 -6.98
C ILE A 86 76.65 13.18 -7.63
N GLU A 87 75.80 12.32 -8.20
CA GLU A 87 76.25 11.10 -8.91
C GLU A 87 77.19 11.43 -10.07
N LYS A 88 76.82 12.41 -10.90
CA LYS A 88 77.66 12.88 -12.02
C LYS A 88 78.99 13.40 -11.53
N TYR A 89 79.04 14.14 -10.41
CA TYR A 89 80.30 14.58 -9.82
C TYR A 89 81.20 13.40 -9.42
N LEU A 90 80.64 12.43 -8.69
CA LEU A 90 81.38 11.29 -8.13
C LEU A 90 81.90 10.34 -9.23
N THR A 91 81.13 10.13 -10.30
CA THR A 91 81.40 9.06 -11.29
C THR A 91 81.89 9.53 -12.65
N SER A 92 81.75 10.82 -12.99
CA SER A 92 82.21 11.37 -14.28
C SER A 92 83.72 11.16 -14.47
N ASN A 93 84.22 11.14 -15.71
CA ASN A 93 85.65 11.17 -16.03
C ASN A 93 86.13 12.55 -16.51
N GLU A 94 85.28 13.58 -16.39
CA GLU A 94 85.57 14.93 -16.87
C GLU A 94 86.64 15.65 -16.05
N LYS A 95 87.21 16.71 -16.65
CA LYS A 95 88.16 17.59 -15.97
C LYS A 95 87.53 18.16 -14.69
N ARG A 96 88.32 18.25 -13.61
CA ARG A 96 87.90 18.72 -12.28
C ARG A 96 87.00 19.97 -12.31
N LYS A 97 87.34 20.94 -13.16
CA LYS A 97 86.58 22.20 -13.31
C LYS A 97 85.12 21.99 -13.77
N ILE A 98 84.86 20.99 -14.61
CA ILE A 98 83.52 20.67 -15.13
C ILE A 98 82.71 19.91 -14.08
N LYS A 99 83.31 18.89 -13.46
CA LYS A 99 82.65 18.13 -12.37
C LYS A 99 82.17 19.05 -11.25
N LEU A 100 83.00 20.02 -10.86
CA LEU A 100 82.67 20.99 -9.82
C LEU A 100 81.40 21.80 -10.15
N GLN A 101 81.08 22.02 -11.43
CA GLN A 101 79.85 22.72 -11.81
C GLN A 101 78.59 21.94 -11.40
N TYR A 102 78.60 20.60 -11.43
CA TYR A 102 77.46 19.80 -10.96
C TYR A 102 77.22 19.96 -9.45
N LEU A 103 78.28 20.10 -8.65
CA LEU A 103 78.14 20.37 -7.23
C LEU A 103 77.66 21.80 -6.97
N VAL A 104 78.16 22.78 -7.72
CA VAL A 104 77.67 24.17 -7.65
C VAL A 104 76.18 24.25 -8.00
N GLU A 105 75.72 23.50 -9.00
CA GLU A 105 74.31 23.40 -9.36
C GLU A 105 73.48 22.73 -8.25
N ALA A 106 73.97 21.62 -7.69
CA ALA A 106 73.32 20.95 -6.58
C ALA A 106 73.22 21.86 -5.34
N GLU A 107 74.29 22.60 -5.05
CA GLU A 107 74.38 23.51 -3.92
C GLU A 107 73.39 24.67 -4.03
N LYS A 108 73.20 25.25 -5.22
CA LYS A 108 72.16 26.27 -5.44
C LYS A 108 70.77 25.77 -5.03
N ILE A 109 70.45 24.50 -5.31
CA ILE A 109 69.18 23.90 -4.92
C ILE A 109 69.14 23.66 -3.40
N VAL A 110 70.23 23.17 -2.81
CA VAL A 110 70.35 22.99 -1.36
C VAL A 110 70.18 24.32 -0.61
N GLU A 111 70.79 25.40 -1.10
CA GLU A 111 70.66 26.73 -0.52
C GLU A 111 69.23 27.26 -0.60
N LYS A 112 68.58 27.10 -1.76
CA LYS A 112 67.18 27.49 -1.97
C LYS A 112 66.25 26.82 -0.96
N TYR A 113 66.50 25.55 -0.63
CA TYR A 113 65.68 24.75 0.31
C TYR A 113 66.40 24.43 1.63
N LYS A 114 67.31 25.30 2.07
CA LYS A 114 68.25 25.05 3.18
C LYS A 114 67.58 24.61 4.48
N ASN A 115 66.38 25.11 4.79
CA ASN A 115 65.71 24.78 6.04
C ASN A 115 65.19 23.33 6.07
N GLU A 116 64.88 22.75 4.91
CA GLU A 116 64.34 21.40 4.78
C GLU A 116 65.42 20.36 4.48
N LEU A 117 66.44 20.79 3.74
CA LEU A 117 67.53 19.93 3.28
C LEU A 117 68.78 19.97 4.17
N ARG A 118 68.83 20.84 5.20
CA ARG A 118 69.90 20.84 6.20
C ARG A 118 69.86 19.55 7.00
N LYS A 119 71.00 18.86 7.09
CA LYS A 119 71.16 17.65 7.88
C LYS A 119 72.39 17.72 8.78
N THR A 120 72.28 17.00 9.87
CA THR A 120 73.35 16.81 10.85
C THR A 120 73.59 15.32 10.94
N TYR A 121 74.84 14.87 10.77
CA TYR A 121 75.22 13.49 11.06
C TYR A 121 76.25 13.46 12.19
N SER A 122 76.30 12.33 12.90
CA SER A 122 77.26 12.10 13.98
C SER A 122 78.46 11.33 13.43
N THR A 123 79.67 11.79 13.68
CA THR A 123 80.91 11.07 13.36
C THR A 123 81.17 9.96 14.39
N ASP A 124 82.02 9.00 14.04
CA ASP A 124 82.33 7.80 14.86
C ASP A 124 82.90 8.12 16.26
N ASN A 125 83.40 9.34 16.45
CA ASN A 125 83.87 9.87 17.74
C ASN A 125 82.79 10.67 18.52
N GLY A 126 81.53 10.62 18.10
CA GLY A 126 80.41 11.26 18.80
C GLY A 126 80.17 12.75 18.49
N ALA A 127 80.98 13.38 17.64
CA ALA A 127 80.76 14.78 17.25
C ALA A 127 79.60 14.90 16.24
N LYS A 128 78.69 15.86 16.45
CA LYS A 128 77.59 16.15 15.52
C LYS A 128 78.03 17.24 14.55
N VAL A 129 78.11 16.91 13.26
CA VAL A 129 78.48 17.88 12.23
C VAL A 129 77.27 18.20 11.38
N SER A 130 76.91 19.49 11.36
CA SER A 130 75.82 20.03 10.53
C SER A 130 76.40 20.59 9.25
N PHE A 131 76.07 20.02 8.10
CA PHE A 131 76.53 20.53 6.81
C PHE A 131 75.40 21.28 6.12
N ILE A 132 75.69 22.52 5.71
CA ILE A 132 74.80 23.34 4.86
C ILE A 132 75.33 23.39 3.42
N TYR A 133 76.64 23.13 3.22
CA TYR A 133 77.34 23.39 1.98
C TYR A 133 77.92 22.09 1.41
N LEU A 134 77.65 21.85 0.13
CA LEU A 134 78.28 20.76 -0.64
C LEU A 134 79.69 21.18 -1.09
N ASP A 135 80.02 22.48 -0.99
CA ASP A 135 81.35 23.03 -1.26
C ASP A 135 81.87 23.94 -0.12
N LYS A 136 83.10 23.70 0.33
CA LYS A 136 84.00 24.79 0.70
C LYS A 136 85.33 24.52 0.01
N GLU A 137 85.81 25.48 -0.75
CA GLU A 137 87.16 25.45 -1.31
C GLU A 137 88.17 25.28 -0.15
N GLY A 138 88.75 24.08 -0.04
CA GLY A 138 89.74 23.74 0.99
C GLY A 138 89.94 22.23 1.14
N GLU A 139 91.18 21.81 1.37
CA GLU A 139 91.75 20.44 1.24
C GLU A 139 91.18 19.32 2.13
N ASN A 140 89.99 19.46 2.73
CA ASN A 140 89.35 18.39 3.52
C ASN A 140 87.90 18.14 3.06
N ARG A 141 87.73 17.72 1.81
CA ARG A 141 86.46 17.20 1.26
C ARG A 141 86.32 15.70 1.50
N ASN A 142 85.10 15.24 1.78
CA ASN A 142 84.82 13.84 2.09
C ASN A 142 83.69 13.30 1.20
N ASP A 143 84.03 12.46 0.22
CA ASP A 143 83.09 11.85 -0.74
C ASP A 143 81.99 11.02 -0.05
N LYS A 144 82.25 10.48 1.16
CA LYS A 144 81.25 9.78 1.95
C LYS A 144 80.08 10.67 2.37
N ILE A 145 80.31 11.98 2.51
CA ILE A 145 79.25 12.96 2.83
C ILE A 145 78.33 13.16 1.63
N LEU A 146 78.91 13.22 0.42
CA LEU A 146 78.16 13.34 -0.82
C LEU A 146 77.32 12.08 -1.08
N GLU A 147 77.88 10.90 -0.85
CA GLU A 147 77.14 9.63 -0.91
C GLU A 147 75.99 9.59 0.09
N PHE A 148 76.20 10.04 1.34
CA PHE A 148 75.15 10.14 2.34
C PHE A 148 74.03 11.11 1.91
N TYR A 149 74.40 12.26 1.33
CA TYR A 149 73.42 13.24 0.85
C TYR A 149 72.61 12.69 -0.34
N LYS A 150 73.27 11.99 -1.26
CA LYS A 150 72.62 11.28 -2.37
C LYS A 150 71.63 10.22 -1.88
N ASP A 151 72.03 9.40 -0.89
CA ASP A 151 71.13 8.42 -0.25
C ASP A 151 69.93 9.11 0.42
N PHE A 152 70.16 10.21 1.14
CA PHE A 152 69.08 10.96 1.75
C PHE A 152 68.07 11.46 0.69
N ILE A 153 68.55 12.10 -0.38
CA ILE A 153 67.68 12.60 -1.45
C ILE A 153 66.93 11.45 -2.13
N ASN A 154 67.59 10.33 -2.44
CA ASN A 154 66.95 9.20 -3.12
C ASN A 154 65.93 8.47 -2.24
N ASN A 155 66.29 8.16 -0.99
CA ASN A 155 65.57 7.18 -0.18
C ASN A 155 64.82 7.77 1.03
N LYS A 156 65.25 8.94 1.54
CA LYS A 156 64.72 9.49 2.80
C LYS A 156 63.98 10.82 2.63
N LEU A 157 64.15 11.52 1.52
CA LEU A 157 63.42 12.75 1.22
C LEU A 157 61.93 12.44 1.09
N GLN A 158 61.14 12.93 2.04
CA GLN A 158 59.70 12.73 2.06
C GLN A 158 59.02 13.68 1.09
N MET A 159 58.11 13.14 0.29
CA MET A 159 57.22 13.93 -0.55
C MET A 159 56.12 14.55 0.31
N SER A 160 55.86 15.84 0.11
CA SER A 160 54.77 16.55 0.80
C SER A 160 53.41 15.92 0.46
N SER A 161 52.43 16.09 1.34
CA SER A 161 51.05 15.64 1.08
C SER A 161 50.46 16.28 -0.19
N ARG A 162 50.82 17.53 -0.48
CA ARG A 162 50.40 18.26 -1.67
C ARG A 162 51.01 17.71 -2.96
N ALA A 163 52.31 17.37 -2.95
CA ALA A 163 52.95 16.71 -4.09
C ALA A 163 52.44 15.28 -4.31
N LYS A 164 52.10 14.55 -3.24
CA LYS A 164 51.36 13.26 -3.35
C LYS A 164 50.00 13.44 -4.01
N LYS A 165 49.25 14.48 -3.60
CA LYS A 165 47.94 14.81 -4.17
C LYS A 165 48.02 15.11 -5.67
N TYR A 166 49.08 15.77 -6.13
CA TYR A 166 49.32 15.96 -7.58
C TYR A 166 49.38 14.63 -8.34
N LEU A 167 50.17 13.66 -7.85
CA LEU A 167 50.29 12.35 -8.49
C LEU A 167 48.97 11.56 -8.46
N GLU A 168 48.23 11.63 -7.35
CA GLU A 168 46.90 11.01 -7.24
C GLU A 168 45.92 11.58 -8.26
N ILE A 169 45.86 12.91 -8.42
CA ILE A 169 44.96 13.55 -9.39
C ILE A 169 45.41 13.22 -10.82
N LEU A 170 46.72 13.18 -11.09
CA LEU A 170 47.25 12.82 -12.40
C LEU A 170 46.88 11.38 -12.78
N ASP A 171 47.03 10.44 -11.85
CA ASP A 171 46.61 9.05 -12.05
C ASP A 171 45.09 8.93 -12.26
N GLN A 172 44.29 9.65 -11.46
CA GLN A 172 42.84 9.70 -11.66
C GLN A 172 42.45 10.29 -13.01
N LEU A 173 43.16 11.31 -13.49
CA LEU A 173 42.89 11.95 -14.78
C LEU A 173 43.22 11.00 -15.94
N ASN A 174 44.32 10.25 -15.85
CA ASN A 174 44.68 9.22 -16.84
C ASN A 174 43.67 8.07 -16.90
N ASN A 175 43.01 7.76 -15.78
CA ASN A 175 42.05 6.67 -15.65
C ASN A 175 40.58 7.13 -15.75
N THR A 176 40.31 8.42 -15.96
CA THR A 176 38.95 8.96 -16.12
C THR A 176 38.72 9.32 -17.59
N SER A 177 37.62 8.86 -18.17
CA SER A 177 37.24 9.20 -19.54
C SER A 177 37.07 10.72 -19.70
N PRO A 178 37.59 11.34 -20.79
CA PRO A 178 37.35 12.75 -21.09
C PRO A 178 35.87 13.06 -21.37
N THR A 179 35.11 12.05 -21.76
CA THR A 179 33.69 12.16 -22.11
C THR A 179 32.83 11.18 -21.33
N ASP A 180 31.65 11.64 -20.95
CA ASP A 180 30.56 10.80 -20.43
C ASP A 180 29.56 10.53 -21.55
N LYS A 181 28.94 9.35 -21.55
CA LYS A 181 27.84 9.02 -22.46
C LYS A 181 26.54 9.59 -21.95
N LYS A 182 25.86 10.38 -22.77
CA LYS A 182 24.54 10.92 -22.47
C LYS A 182 23.54 10.46 -23.52
N PRO A 183 22.36 9.96 -23.15
CA PRO A 183 21.36 9.57 -24.14
C PRO A 183 20.80 10.79 -24.87
N ILE A 184 20.51 10.63 -26.16
CA ILE A 184 19.84 11.63 -27.01
C ILE A 184 18.81 10.98 -27.94
N PHE A 185 17.86 11.79 -28.40
CA PHE A 185 16.98 11.36 -29.49
C PHE A 185 17.76 11.36 -30.80
N ALA A 186 17.79 10.22 -31.49
CA ALA A 186 18.60 10.03 -32.70
C ALA A 186 18.00 10.67 -33.97
N GLY A 187 16.82 11.33 -33.87
CA GLY A 187 16.14 11.94 -35.02
C GLY A 187 15.46 10.93 -35.95
N GLN A 188 15.54 9.64 -35.64
CA GLN A 188 14.98 8.53 -36.40
C GLN A 188 13.91 7.79 -35.59
N SER A 189 13.00 7.13 -36.30
CA SER A 189 11.95 6.30 -35.71
C SER A 189 11.82 4.95 -36.40
N ILE A 190 11.34 3.95 -35.65
CA ILE A 190 10.95 2.64 -36.19
C ILE A 190 9.44 2.45 -36.07
N LYS A 191 8.84 1.73 -37.02
CA LYS A 191 7.45 1.30 -36.88
C LYS A 191 7.35 0.23 -35.79
N LYS A 192 6.57 0.50 -34.75
CA LYS A 192 6.34 -0.42 -33.64
C LYS A 192 4.88 -0.36 -33.22
N GLU A 193 4.32 -1.53 -32.90
CA GLU A 193 2.99 -1.61 -32.30
C GLU A 193 3.11 -1.37 -30.80
N VAL A 194 2.36 -0.40 -30.27
CA VAL A 194 2.38 -0.04 -28.86
C VAL A 194 0.96 0.24 -28.36
N PHE A 195 0.76 0.09 -27.05
CA PHE A 195 -0.46 0.58 -26.40
C PHE A 195 -0.38 2.09 -26.25
N VAL A 196 -1.17 2.80 -27.04
CA VAL A 196 -1.32 4.24 -26.98
C VAL A 196 -2.42 4.59 -25.98
N ILE A 197 -2.13 5.50 -25.06
CA ILE A 197 -3.07 5.98 -24.04
C ILE A 197 -3.80 7.21 -24.57
N ASP A 198 -5.13 7.16 -24.53
CA ASP A 198 -5.95 8.38 -24.61
C ASP A 198 -5.82 9.12 -23.28
N THR A 199 -5.26 10.33 -23.33
CA THR A 199 -5.03 11.15 -22.13
C THR A 199 -6.31 11.64 -21.48
N THR A 200 -7.45 11.49 -22.16
CA THR A 200 -8.76 11.81 -21.63
C THR A 200 -9.13 10.77 -20.59
N LYS A 201 -9.23 11.21 -19.33
CA LYS A 201 -9.66 10.34 -18.24
C LYS A 201 -11.09 9.88 -18.49
N ILE A 202 -11.29 8.59 -18.35
CA ILE A 202 -12.60 7.97 -18.45
C ILE A 202 -13.23 7.92 -17.06
N HIS A 203 -14.53 8.22 -17.00
CA HIS A 203 -15.32 8.05 -15.80
C HIS A 203 -15.59 6.55 -15.55
N PHE A 204 -15.50 6.08 -14.30
CA PHE A 204 -15.66 4.66 -13.97
C PHE A 204 -16.98 4.06 -14.46
N SER A 205 -18.05 4.85 -14.55
CA SER A 205 -19.36 4.41 -15.06
C SER A 205 -19.36 4.00 -16.53
N LYS A 206 -18.28 4.28 -17.26
CA LYS A 206 -18.08 3.82 -18.65
C LYS A 206 -17.45 2.42 -18.73
N LEU A 207 -17.01 1.85 -17.61
CA LEU A 207 -16.59 0.46 -17.54
C LEU A 207 -17.84 -0.41 -17.36
N ASP A 208 -18.37 -0.90 -18.48
CA ASP A 208 -19.51 -1.79 -18.51
C ASP A 208 -19.24 -2.92 -19.51
N GLY A 209 -19.36 -4.17 -19.05
CA GLY A 209 -19.15 -5.36 -19.85
C GLY A 209 -18.30 -6.43 -19.19
N THR A 210 -17.91 -7.44 -19.99
CA THR A 210 -17.07 -8.56 -19.56
C THR A 210 -15.63 -8.30 -19.95
N PHE A 211 -14.73 -8.43 -18.99
CA PHE A 211 -13.32 -8.10 -19.18
C PHE A 211 -12.41 -9.30 -18.89
N GLU A 212 -11.33 -9.36 -19.65
CA GLU A 212 -10.19 -10.22 -19.38
C GLU A 212 -9.04 -9.37 -18.82
N LEU A 213 -8.48 -9.81 -17.69
CA LEU A 213 -7.27 -9.19 -17.14
C LEU A 213 -6.05 -9.65 -17.92
N ILE A 214 -5.31 -8.70 -18.50
CA ILE A 214 -3.98 -9.00 -19.02
C ILE A 214 -3.03 -9.15 -17.81
N PRO A 215 -2.33 -10.29 -17.66
CA PRO A 215 -1.59 -10.62 -16.44
C PRO A 215 -0.32 -9.78 -16.20
N LEU A 216 0.00 -8.88 -17.13
CA LEU A 216 1.13 -7.97 -17.02
C LEU A 216 0.73 -6.67 -16.32
N LYS A 217 1.67 -6.10 -15.58
CA LYS A 217 1.55 -4.75 -15.04
C LYS A 217 2.18 -3.78 -16.01
N TYR A 218 1.67 -2.56 -16.03
CA TYR A 218 2.09 -1.53 -16.97
C TYR A 218 2.49 -0.23 -16.27
N LYS A 219 3.34 0.55 -16.93
CA LYS A 219 3.71 1.93 -16.58
C LYS A 219 3.39 2.86 -17.74
N ILE A 220 3.07 4.10 -17.41
CA ILE A 220 2.85 5.15 -18.40
C ILE A 220 4.17 5.82 -18.74
N ILE A 221 4.45 5.96 -20.04
CA ILE A 221 5.63 6.64 -20.56
C ILE A 221 5.21 7.85 -21.38
N LYS A 222 5.86 8.98 -21.09
CA LYS A 222 5.75 10.23 -21.84
C LYS A 222 7.07 10.56 -22.54
N HIS A 223 7.06 10.58 -23.86
CA HIS A 223 8.19 11.03 -24.67
C HIS A 223 8.12 12.56 -24.82
N LYS A 224 9.11 13.30 -24.27
CA LYS A 224 9.03 14.78 -24.20
C LYS A 224 9.50 15.50 -25.47
N LYS A 225 10.41 14.89 -26.23
CA LYS A 225 11.01 15.50 -27.43
C LYS A 225 10.50 14.92 -28.75
N SER A 226 9.61 13.93 -28.69
CA SER A 226 8.98 13.38 -29.89
C SER A 226 7.65 14.09 -30.14
N ASN A 227 7.53 14.73 -31.31
CA ASN A 227 6.28 15.37 -31.72
C ASN A 227 5.29 14.36 -32.36
N THR A 228 5.68 13.10 -32.52
CA THR A 228 4.93 12.09 -33.26
C THR A 228 4.31 11.02 -32.37
N LEU A 229 4.60 11.02 -31.06
CA LEU A 229 4.22 9.93 -30.17
C LEU A 229 3.31 10.37 -29.03
N PRO A 230 2.19 9.65 -28.84
CA PRO A 230 1.33 9.82 -27.69
C PRO A 230 1.97 9.22 -26.42
N LEU A 231 1.28 9.38 -25.28
CA LEU A 231 1.61 8.61 -24.08
C LEU A 231 1.41 7.12 -24.36
N GLU A 232 2.34 6.28 -23.91
CA GLU A 232 2.27 4.84 -24.10
C GLU A 232 2.22 4.08 -22.78
N ALA A 233 1.61 2.89 -22.80
CA ALA A 233 1.66 1.93 -21.71
C ALA A 233 2.66 0.82 -22.06
N ILE A 234 3.64 0.60 -21.19
CA ILE A 234 4.65 -0.45 -21.35
C ILE A 234 4.58 -1.46 -20.22
N SER A 235 4.93 -2.71 -20.50
CA SER A 235 5.02 -3.72 -19.45
C SER A 235 6.12 -3.37 -18.45
N THR A 236 5.87 -3.57 -17.16
CA THR A 236 6.89 -3.44 -16.11
C THR A 236 7.97 -4.50 -16.20
N SER A 237 7.75 -5.60 -16.94
CA SER A 237 8.77 -6.60 -17.23
C SER A 237 9.85 -6.09 -18.20
N ASP A 238 9.56 -5.06 -19.00
CA ASP A 238 10.44 -4.56 -20.08
C ASP A 238 11.43 -3.50 -19.58
N ASN A 239 11.97 -3.72 -18.37
CA ASN A 239 12.64 -2.74 -17.50
C ASN A 239 13.94 -2.07 -18.05
N SER A 240 14.31 -2.21 -19.32
CA SER A 240 15.65 -1.81 -19.80
C SER A 240 15.74 -1.06 -21.13
N ILE A 241 14.65 -0.58 -21.74
CA ILE A 241 14.73 0.05 -23.08
C ILE A 241 14.80 1.58 -23.03
N PHE A 242 14.60 2.21 -21.87
CA PHE A 242 14.45 3.67 -21.78
C PHE A 242 15.67 4.36 -21.19
N PRO A 243 16.13 5.47 -21.80
CA PRO A 243 17.22 6.25 -21.23
C PRO A 243 16.79 6.85 -19.89
N ASN A 244 17.67 6.80 -18.89
CA ASN A 244 17.48 7.44 -17.59
C ASN A 244 17.71 8.97 -17.68
N ASP A 245 17.07 9.64 -18.64
CA ASP A 245 17.12 11.09 -18.84
C ASP A 245 15.70 11.68 -18.86
N LYS A 246 15.38 12.42 -17.80
CA LYS A 246 14.08 13.09 -17.59
C LYS A 246 13.76 14.13 -18.66
N ASN A 247 14.74 14.58 -19.44
CA ASN A 247 14.52 15.51 -20.57
C ASN A 247 14.04 14.78 -21.83
N LEU A 248 14.27 13.48 -21.94
CA LEU A 248 13.85 12.66 -23.07
C LEU A 248 12.55 11.92 -22.78
N VAL A 249 12.49 11.30 -21.60
CA VAL A 249 11.39 10.42 -21.19
C VAL A 249 10.98 10.74 -19.76
N SER A 250 9.67 10.68 -19.49
CA SER A 250 9.13 10.66 -18.13
C SER A 250 8.30 9.41 -17.95
N ILE A 251 8.59 8.65 -16.91
CA ILE A 251 7.85 7.43 -16.55
C ILE A 251 7.03 7.74 -15.32
N GLU A 252 5.73 7.43 -15.35
CA GLU A 252 4.92 7.49 -14.14
C GLU A 252 5.29 6.35 -13.19
N ASN A 253 5.43 6.67 -11.90
CA ASN A 253 5.80 5.70 -10.88
C ASN A 253 4.66 4.78 -10.45
N TYR A 254 3.43 5.04 -10.91
CA TYR A 254 2.28 4.19 -10.60
C TYR A 254 2.28 2.94 -11.47
N GLU A 255 1.88 1.81 -10.88
CA GLU A 255 1.62 0.57 -11.61
C GLU A 255 0.15 0.49 -11.98
N TYR A 256 -0.07 0.11 -13.23
CA TYR A 256 -1.40 -0.03 -13.81
C TYR A 256 -1.62 -1.47 -14.27
N SER A 257 -2.89 -1.84 -14.36
CA SER A 257 -3.35 -3.10 -14.93
C SER A 257 -4.12 -2.81 -16.20
N VAL A 258 -4.15 -3.79 -17.12
CA VAL A 258 -4.86 -3.65 -18.38
C VAL A 258 -6.05 -4.59 -18.41
N LEU A 259 -7.22 -4.01 -18.68
CA LEU A 259 -8.46 -4.72 -18.93
C LEU A 259 -8.73 -4.72 -20.42
N LYS A 260 -8.94 -5.91 -21.00
CA LYS A 260 -9.40 -6.06 -22.36
C LYS A 260 -10.89 -6.38 -22.34
N ASN A 261 -11.72 -5.60 -23.04
CA ASN A 261 -13.11 -5.99 -23.23
C ASN A 261 -13.15 -7.25 -24.11
N ILE A 262 -13.93 -8.26 -23.72
CA ILE A 262 -14.00 -9.52 -24.49
C ILE A 262 -14.85 -9.34 -25.75
N ASN A 263 -15.80 -8.38 -25.71
CA ASN A 263 -16.76 -8.12 -26.78
C ASN A 263 -16.34 -6.98 -27.72
N SER A 264 -15.22 -6.31 -27.47
CA SER A 264 -14.66 -5.26 -28.33
C SER A 264 -13.13 -5.25 -28.30
N ASP A 265 -12.51 -4.51 -29.22
CA ASP A 265 -11.06 -4.27 -29.19
C ASP A 265 -10.67 -3.11 -28.25
N ASP A 266 -11.53 -2.79 -27.28
CA ASP A 266 -11.27 -1.73 -26.30
C ASP A 266 -10.39 -2.25 -25.16
N TYR A 267 -9.34 -1.47 -24.86
CA TYR A 267 -8.46 -1.71 -23.75
C TYR A 267 -8.56 -0.56 -22.76
N PHE A 268 -8.52 -0.87 -21.47
CA PHE A 268 -8.55 0.13 -20.41
C PHE A 268 -7.34 -0.04 -19.51
N LEU A 269 -6.67 1.06 -19.24
CA LEU A 269 -5.60 1.14 -18.25
C LEU A 269 -6.21 1.62 -16.93
N VAL A 270 -6.14 0.79 -15.90
CA VAL A 270 -6.71 1.08 -14.57
C VAL A 270 -5.64 0.99 -13.49
N THR A 271 -5.78 1.77 -12.42
CA THR A 271 -4.89 1.63 -11.27
C THR A 271 -5.12 0.29 -10.57
N GLN A 272 -4.04 -0.34 -10.09
CA GLN A 272 -4.11 -1.67 -9.47
C GLN A 272 -5.07 -1.73 -8.28
N ASN A 273 -5.14 -0.67 -7.46
CA ASN A 273 -6.05 -0.63 -6.31
C ASN A 273 -7.52 -0.66 -6.74
N PHE A 274 -7.85 0.06 -7.83
CA PHE A 274 -9.20 0.05 -8.38
C PHE A 274 -9.58 -1.32 -8.96
N LEU A 275 -8.64 -1.98 -9.64
CA LEU A 275 -8.84 -3.36 -10.09
C LEU A 275 -9.08 -4.33 -8.91
N ASN A 276 -8.30 -4.22 -7.84
CA ASN A 276 -8.46 -5.09 -6.67
C ASN A 276 -9.87 -4.96 -6.09
N GLU A 277 -10.38 -3.74 -5.91
CA GLU A 277 -11.74 -3.52 -5.44
C GLU A 277 -12.79 -4.08 -6.42
N LEU A 278 -12.65 -3.83 -7.73
CA LEU A 278 -13.53 -4.39 -8.75
C LEU A 278 -13.62 -5.91 -8.65
N THR A 279 -12.47 -6.60 -8.56
CA THR A 279 -12.42 -8.06 -8.47
C THR A 279 -13.00 -8.58 -7.15
N ASN A 280 -12.74 -7.91 -6.03
CA ASN A 280 -13.30 -8.30 -4.73
C ASN A 280 -14.83 -8.22 -4.73
N ILE A 281 -15.40 -7.14 -5.27
CA ILE A 281 -16.85 -6.95 -5.37
C ILE A 281 -17.47 -7.99 -6.31
N SER A 282 -16.84 -8.22 -7.47
CA SER A 282 -17.32 -9.20 -8.45
C SER A 282 -17.31 -10.65 -7.92
N ILE A 283 -16.34 -11.00 -7.08
CA ILE A 283 -16.21 -12.35 -6.50
C ILE A 283 -17.11 -12.55 -5.26
N GLY A 284 -17.28 -11.52 -4.43
CA GLY A 284 -18.03 -11.61 -3.17
C GLY A 284 -19.54 -11.78 -3.35
N GLY A 285 -20.09 -11.30 -4.47
CA GLY A 285 -21.53 -11.27 -4.70
C GLY A 285 -22.26 -10.29 -3.78
N GLU A 286 -23.50 -9.95 -4.13
CA GLU A 286 -24.33 -9.04 -3.33
C GLU A 286 -25.30 -9.83 -2.47
N ILE A 287 -25.35 -9.53 -1.17
CA ILE A 287 -26.32 -10.15 -0.25
C ILE A 287 -27.65 -9.40 -0.40
N PRO A 288 -28.71 -10.04 -0.92
CA PRO A 288 -30.01 -9.40 -0.99
C PRO A 288 -30.58 -9.20 0.41
N PHE A 289 -31.40 -8.17 0.61
CA PHE A 289 -32.15 -7.95 1.85
C PHE A 289 -33.60 -7.54 1.55
N THR A 290 -34.45 -7.60 2.57
CA THR A 290 -35.87 -7.18 2.53
C THR A 290 -36.16 -6.21 3.67
N PHE A 291 -37.22 -5.41 3.53
CA PHE A 291 -37.70 -4.57 4.62
C PHE A 291 -38.68 -5.33 5.52
N VAL A 292 -38.47 -5.23 6.85
CA VAL A 292 -39.32 -5.87 7.85
C VAL A 292 -40.51 -4.98 8.13
N ARG A 293 -41.69 -5.40 7.67
CA ARG A 293 -42.93 -4.60 7.76
C ARG A 293 -43.28 -4.18 9.19
N GLN A 294 -43.11 -5.06 10.18
CA GLN A 294 -43.43 -4.74 11.58
C GLN A 294 -42.50 -3.65 12.12
N SER A 295 -41.20 -3.72 11.82
CA SER A 295 -40.23 -2.70 12.18
C SER A 295 -40.53 -1.36 11.51
N ALA A 296 -40.91 -1.37 10.23
CA ALA A 296 -41.34 -0.16 9.52
C ALA A 296 -42.59 0.49 10.15
N LEU A 297 -43.59 -0.32 10.55
CA LEU A 297 -44.79 0.18 11.24
C LEU A 297 -44.45 0.76 12.62
N LYS A 298 -43.52 0.14 13.35
CA LYS A 298 -43.04 0.64 14.64
C LYS A 298 -42.30 1.97 14.49
N LEU A 299 -41.44 2.08 13.47
CA LEU A 299 -40.72 3.31 13.14
C LEU A 299 -41.69 4.47 12.86
N GLU A 300 -42.75 4.24 12.08
CA GLU A 300 -43.79 5.25 11.84
C GLU A 300 -44.54 5.65 13.12
N LYS A 301 -44.77 4.71 14.04
CA LYS A 301 -45.42 4.98 15.32
C LYS A 301 -44.53 5.81 16.26
N ASP A 302 -43.21 5.60 16.20
CA ASP A 302 -42.24 6.18 17.12
C ASP A 302 -41.71 7.55 16.68
N LYS A 303 -42.18 8.08 15.56
CA LYS A 303 -41.69 9.33 14.95
C LYS A 303 -41.78 10.60 15.80
N GLY A 304 -42.37 10.54 16.99
CA GLY A 304 -42.45 11.63 17.97
C GLY A 304 -41.74 11.36 19.31
N ILE A 305 -41.00 10.25 19.44
CA ILE A 305 -40.22 9.89 20.63
C ILE A 305 -38.83 10.55 20.54
N GLN A 306 -38.13 10.72 21.66
CA GLN A 306 -36.87 11.48 21.85
C GLN A 306 -35.78 11.31 20.75
N TYR A 307 -35.74 10.19 20.03
CA TYR A 307 -34.81 9.93 18.93
C TYR A 307 -35.23 10.51 17.56
N ILE A 308 -36.51 10.85 17.39
CA ILE A 308 -37.14 11.34 16.14
C ILE A 308 -37.95 12.64 16.42
N SER A 309 -37.99 13.12 17.67
CA SER A 309 -38.71 14.34 18.04
C SER A 309 -37.98 15.60 17.55
N GLY A 310 -38.73 16.54 16.96
CA GLY A 310 -38.19 17.84 16.53
C GLY A 310 -37.59 17.85 15.13
N LEU A 311 -37.82 16.79 14.34
CA LEU A 311 -37.44 16.75 12.93
C LEU A 311 -38.32 17.65 12.07
N THR A 312 -37.73 18.19 11.01
CA THR A 312 -38.46 18.81 9.91
C THR A 312 -39.25 17.77 9.13
N GLU A 313 -40.25 18.21 8.36
CA GLU A 313 -41.03 17.31 7.49
C GLU A 313 -40.12 16.52 6.51
N ILE A 314 -39.08 17.16 6.00
CA ILE A 314 -38.09 16.53 5.11
C ILE A 314 -37.34 15.41 5.83
N GLU A 315 -36.84 15.68 7.04
CA GLU A 315 -36.11 14.68 7.82
C GLU A 315 -37.01 13.51 8.20
N GLU A 316 -38.28 13.77 8.54
CA GLU A 316 -39.28 12.72 8.78
C GLU A 316 -39.45 11.84 7.54
N LYS A 317 -39.65 12.42 6.35
CA LYS A 317 -39.78 11.65 5.09
C LYS A 317 -38.54 10.80 4.81
N ARG A 318 -37.33 11.33 5.07
CA ARG A 318 -36.06 10.62 4.90
C ARG A 318 -35.85 9.46 5.88
N ILE A 319 -36.42 9.56 7.08
CA ILE A 319 -36.37 8.47 8.07
C ILE A 319 -37.44 7.42 7.80
N LEU A 320 -38.62 7.80 7.31
CA LEU A 320 -39.74 6.88 7.12
C LEU A 320 -39.76 6.18 5.76
N GLY A 321 -38.86 6.53 4.84
CA GLY A 321 -38.89 5.97 3.51
C GLY A 321 -37.64 6.21 2.68
N MET A 322 -37.82 6.04 1.38
CA MET A 322 -36.77 6.12 0.38
C MET A 322 -37.20 6.93 -0.84
N TYR A 323 -36.24 7.52 -1.52
CA TYR A 323 -36.46 8.35 -2.70
C TYR A 323 -35.94 7.63 -3.94
N PRO A 324 -36.74 7.46 -5.00
CA PRO A 324 -36.23 6.92 -6.26
C PRO A 324 -35.21 7.91 -6.85
N ILE A 325 -34.10 7.38 -7.34
CA ILE A 325 -33.07 8.12 -8.07
C ILE A 325 -32.79 7.44 -9.41
N GLN A 326 -32.42 8.19 -10.42
CA GLN A 326 -32.04 7.68 -11.75
C GLN A 326 -30.59 7.25 -11.77
N GLU A 327 -29.72 7.97 -11.06
CA GLU A 327 -28.29 7.67 -11.04
C GLU A 327 -27.68 7.77 -9.65
N ILE A 328 -26.58 7.05 -9.46
CA ILE A 328 -25.89 7.03 -8.18
C ILE A 328 -25.18 8.37 -7.98
N GLY A 329 -25.46 9.05 -6.85
CA GLY A 329 -24.95 10.39 -6.56
C GLY A 329 -25.95 11.52 -6.82
N GLU A 330 -27.11 11.20 -7.41
CA GLU A 330 -28.23 12.13 -7.49
C GLU A 330 -28.75 12.47 -6.09
N GLU A 331 -29.00 13.76 -5.87
CA GLU A 331 -29.70 14.24 -4.68
C GLU A 331 -31.15 14.58 -5.05
N PRO A 332 -32.14 13.88 -4.48
CA PRO A 332 -33.55 14.19 -4.68
C PRO A 332 -33.85 15.61 -4.19
N ASP A 333 -34.73 16.30 -4.90
CA ASP A 333 -35.40 17.46 -4.31
C ASP A 333 -36.34 16.95 -3.21
N TYR A 334 -35.89 17.00 -1.96
CA TYR A 334 -36.65 16.46 -0.83
C TYR A 334 -37.96 17.21 -0.54
N GLU A 335 -38.14 18.40 -1.09
CA GLU A 335 -39.39 19.16 -0.92
C GLU A 335 -40.47 18.63 -1.87
N THR A 336 -40.10 18.36 -3.13
CA THR A 336 -41.06 18.07 -4.20
C THR A 336 -41.08 16.61 -4.66
N SER A 337 -40.00 15.87 -4.44
CA SER A 337 -39.87 14.48 -4.91
C SER A 337 -40.82 13.55 -4.16
N LYS A 338 -41.47 12.66 -4.92
CA LYS A 338 -42.25 11.58 -4.31
C LYS A 338 -41.31 10.59 -3.63
N TYR A 339 -41.63 10.24 -2.39
CA TYR A 339 -40.91 9.21 -1.63
C TYR A 339 -41.81 8.00 -1.37
N LEU A 340 -41.19 6.83 -1.22
CA LEU A 340 -41.85 5.57 -0.91
C LEU A 340 -41.63 5.25 0.57
N LYS A 341 -42.72 5.14 1.34
CA LYS A 341 -42.64 4.76 2.76
C LYS A 341 -42.20 3.32 2.92
N PHE A 342 -41.42 3.01 3.94
CA PHE A 342 -40.99 1.64 4.21
C PHE A 342 -42.17 0.68 4.46
N THR A 343 -43.27 1.17 5.04
CA THR A 343 -44.50 0.41 5.29
C THR A 343 -45.26 0.01 4.02
N SER A 344 -45.00 0.69 2.91
CA SER A 344 -45.65 0.46 1.62
C SER A 344 -44.92 -0.56 0.74
N ILE A 345 -43.71 -0.97 1.14
CA ILE A 345 -42.89 -1.90 0.38
C ILE A 345 -43.46 -3.32 0.53
N PRO A 346 -43.68 -4.05 -0.58
CA PRO A 346 -44.04 -5.46 -0.52
C PRO A 346 -42.96 -6.27 0.21
N THR A 347 -43.34 -7.17 1.12
CA THR A 347 -42.39 -8.05 1.84
C THR A 347 -41.63 -9.02 0.92
N THR A 348 -42.07 -9.15 -0.33
CA THR A 348 -41.42 -9.95 -1.37
C THR A 348 -40.34 -9.20 -2.13
N ASP A 349 -40.31 -7.87 -2.03
CA ASP A 349 -39.33 -7.04 -2.74
C ASP A 349 -37.96 -7.19 -2.09
N ARG A 350 -36.97 -7.49 -2.92
CA ARG A 350 -35.58 -7.71 -2.50
C ARG A 350 -34.72 -6.59 -3.03
N PHE A 351 -33.77 -6.17 -2.22
CA PHE A 351 -32.87 -5.08 -2.49
C PHE A 351 -31.42 -5.51 -2.31
N ILE A 352 -30.51 -4.80 -2.94
CA ILE A 352 -29.07 -4.90 -2.72
C ILE A 352 -28.51 -3.55 -2.29
N MET A 353 -27.51 -3.59 -1.41
CA MET A 353 -26.84 -2.39 -0.92
C MET A 353 -25.77 -1.95 -1.93
N ILE A 354 -25.87 -0.72 -2.42
CA ILE A 354 -24.95 -0.16 -3.41
C ILE A 354 -23.80 0.60 -2.76
N THR A 355 -24.03 1.30 -1.65
CA THR A 355 -22.99 2.04 -0.91
C THR A 355 -22.66 1.37 0.41
N ASP A 356 -21.37 1.14 0.67
CA ASP A 356 -20.91 0.68 1.98
C ASP A 356 -20.99 1.79 3.04
N CYS A 357 -21.34 1.43 4.28
CA CYS A 357 -21.47 2.39 5.38
C CYS A 357 -20.53 2.00 6.54
N PRO A 358 -19.52 2.82 6.88
CA PRO A 358 -18.81 2.68 8.15
C PRO A 358 -19.76 3.13 9.29
N ARG A 359 -19.73 2.37 10.40
CA ARG A 359 -20.64 2.48 11.56
C ARG A 359 -21.11 3.92 11.85
N GLY A 360 -22.43 4.07 11.98
CA GLY A 360 -23.15 5.33 12.05
C GLY A 360 -22.96 6.02 13.40
N TYR A 361 -22.53 7.27 13.35
CA TYR A 361 -22.88 8.32 14.32
C TYR A 361 -22.87 9.64 13.52
N GLY A 362 -23.97 10.41 13.56
CA GLY A 362 -24.11 11.69 12.86
C GLY A 362 -25.56 12.00 12.44
N LYS A 363 -25.85 13.28 12.16
CA LYS A 363 -27.16 13.80 11.68
C LYS A 363 -27.73 12.96 10.53
N VAL A 364 -29.05 13.02 10.29
CA VAL A 364 -29.90 12.30 9.30
C VAL A 364 -29.33 12.26 7.84
N ASN A 365 -28.22 12.94 7.59
CA ASN A 365 -27.57 13.19 6.30
C ASN A 365 -26.73 12.03 5.72
N LYS A 366 -26.51 10.92 6.43
CA LYS A 366 -25.81 9.78 5.81
C LYS A 366 -26.76 9.07 4.85
N ASN A 367 -26.64 9.36 3.56
CA ASN A 367 -27.41 8.71 2.51
C ASN A 367 -26.76 7.39 2.09
N LEU A 368 -27.57 6.35 1.93
CA LEU A 368 -27.20 5.08 1.30
C LEU A 368 -27.95 4.94 -0.01
N VAL A 369 -27.33 4.25 -0.96
CA VAL A 369 -27.99 3.85 -2.21
C VAL A 369 -28.26 2.36 -2.15
N ILE A 370 -29.50 2.00 -2.49
CA ILE A 370 -29.95 0.61 -2.61
C ILE A 370 -30.62 0.42 -3.96
N GLN A 371 -30.64 -0.80 -4.48
CA GLN A 371 -31.32 -1.12 -5.74
C GLN A 371 -32.33 -2.23 -5.52
N ASN A 372 -33.53 -2.07 -6.06
CA ASN A 372 -34.49 -3.18 -6.14
C ASN A 372 -34.03 -4.18 -7.21
N ILE A 373 -33.90 -5.45 -6.84
CA ILE A 373 -33.35 -6.49 -7.73
C ILE A 373 -34.27 -6.75 -8.93
N LYS A 374 -35.59 -6.68 -8.73
CA LYS A 374 -36.56 -6.99 -9.78
C LYS A 374 -36.70 -5.84 -10.77
N THR A 375 -36.84 -4.62 -10.28
CA THR A 375 -37.13 -3.44 -11.12
C THR A 375 -35.87 -2.71 -11.57
N GLN A 376 -34.72 -3.03 -10.97
CA GLN A 376 -33.45 -2.32 -11.17
C GLN A 376 -33.48 -0.84 -10.74
N GLN A 377 -34.57 -0.37 -10.13
CA GLN A 377 -34.72 1.00 -9.65
C GLN A 377 -33.77 1.26 -8.48
N LEU A 378 -33.00 2.34 -8.59
CA LEU A 378 -32.16 2.85 -7.51
C LEU A 378 -32.99 3.70 -6.55
N TYR A 379 -32.61 3.66 -5.28
CA TYR A 379 -33.21 4.44 -4.22
C TYR A 379 -32.16 5.04 -3.30
N LEU A 380 -32.37 6.29 -2.91
CA LEU A 380 -31.64 6.96 -1.84
C LEU A 380 -32.40 6.79 -0.52
N VAL A 381 -31.70 6.32 0.52
CA VAL A 381 -32.27 6.02 1.83
C VAL A 381 -31.40 6.61 2.93
N SER A 382 -31.98 7.05 4.04
CA SER A 382 -31.16 7.43 5.20
C SER A 382 -30.53 6.19 5.84
N SER A 383 -29.26 6.27 6.22
CA SER A 383 -28.58 5.21 6.97
C SER A 383 -29.14 5.07 8.38
N PHE A 384 -29.70 6.15 8.94
CA PHE A 384 -30.19 6.21 10.31
C PHE A 384 -31.25 5.13 10.60
N PRO A 385 -32.40 5.07 9.91
CA PRO A 385 -33.41 4.06 10.19
C PRO A 385 -32.95 2.62 9.88
N ILE A 386 -32.05 2.43 8.91
CA ILE A 386 -31.54 1.11 8.53
C ILE A 386 -30.57 0.56 9.60
N ARG A 387 -29.83 1.43 10.31
CA ARG A 387 -28.79 0.99 11.27
C ARG A 387 -29.10 1.29 12.71
N GLU A 388 -29.69 2.44 13.00
CA GLU A 388 -29.81 3.00 14.35
C GLU A 388 -31.20 2.82 14.94
N PHE A 389 -32.24 2.54 14.13
CA PHE A 389 -33.57 2.26 14.66
C PHE A 389 -33.62 0.83 15.22
N GLN A 390 -33.11 0.71 16.45
CA GLN A 390 -33.09 -0.52 17.23
C GLN A 390 -33.47 -0.19 18.66
N ASP A 391 -34.46 -0.89 19.19
CA ASP A 391 -34.74 -0.89 20.63
C ASP A 391 -33.88 -1.98 21.26
N LEU A 392 -32.59 -1.67 21.50
CA LEU A 392 -31.57 -2.60 22.00
C LEU A 392 -32.04 -3.36 23.26
N ASP A 393 -32.82 -2.69 24.11
CA ASP A 393 -33.33 -3.26 25.36
C ASP A 393 -34.47 -4.28 25.14
N ASN A 394 -35.12 -4.28 23.97
CA ASN A 394 -36.29 -5.11 23.68
C ASN A 394 -36.24 -5.82 22.32
N MET A 395 -35.05 -6.01 21.73
CA MET A 395 -34.88 -6.66 20.42
C MET A 395 -35.37 -8.12 20.37
N THR A 396 -35.58 -8.76 21.52
CA THR A 396 -36.17 -10.10 21.63
C THR A 396 -37.69 -10.13 21.40
N ASN A 397 -38.31 -9.01 21.01
CA ASN A 397 -39.72 -8.92 20.61
C ASN A 397 -39.86 -8.41 19.16
N GLU A 398 -39.21 -9.07 18.21
CA GLU A 398 -39.29 -8.77 16.78
C GLU A 398 -40.73 -8.77 16.26
N SER A 399 -41.59 -9.63 16.81
CA SER A 399 -43.02 -9.67 16.50
C SER A 399 -43.76 -8.35 16.75
N LEU A 400 -43.23 -7.48 17.62
CA LEU A 400 -43.73 -6.13 17.91
C LEU A 400 -43.00 -5.03 17.11
N GLY A 401 -42.16 -5.40 16.15
CA GLY A 401 -41.38 -4.48 15.33
C GLY A 401 -40.16 -3.88 16.04
N ARG A 402 -39.65 -4.54 17.09
CA ARG A 402 -38.48 -4.07 17.86
C ARG A 402 -37.14 -4.65 17.39
N GLY A 403 -37.14 -5.32 16.23
CA GLY A 403 -35.94 -5.83 15.56
C GLY A 403 -35.36 -4.85 14.54
N PHE A 404 -34.50 -5.35 13.65
CA PHE A 404 -33.93 -4.55 12.56
C PHE A 404 -35.00 -4.12 11.54
N LEU A 405 -34.79 -2.97 10.90
CA LEU A 405 -35.65 -2.50 9.80
C LEU A 405 -35.48 -3.35 8.53
N THR A 406 -34.29 -3.92 8.34
CA THR A 406 -33.93 -4.76 7.18
C THR A 406 -33.45 -6.12 7.65
N MET A 407 -33.66 -7.14 6.82
CA MET A 407 -33.18 -8.50 7.07
C MET A 407 -32.59 -9.07 5.79
N ASP A 408 -31.40 -9.65 5.88
CA ASP A 408 -30.75 -10.34 4.77
C ASP A 408 -31.62 -11.50 4.28
N VAL A 409 -31.66 -11.70 2.97
CA VAL A 409 -32.28 -12.86 2.34
C VAL A 409 -31.24 -13.96 2.35
N PRO A 410 -31.44 -15.03 3.14
CA PRO A 410 -30.47 -16.12 3.20
C PRO A 410 -30.32 -16.76 1.83
N LYS A 411 -29.11 -17.30 1.55
CA LYS A 411 -28.89 -18.18 0.40
C LYS A 411 -29.92 -19.30 0.39
N GLU A 412 -30.26 -19.82 -0.79
CA GLU A 412 -31.12 -20.99 -0.84
C GLU A 412 -30.42 -22.18 -0.19
N LEU A 413 -31.08 -22.75 0.83
CA LEU A 413 -30.56 -23.88 1.58
C LEU A 413 -30.68 -25.17 0.75
N THR A 414 -29.62 -25.98 0.76
CA THR A 414 -29.63 -27.35 0.27
C THR A 414 -30.66 -28.19 1.04
N PRO A 415 -31.13 -29.33 0.49
CA PRO A 415 -32.07 -30.20 1.20
C PRO A 415 -31.57 -30.63 2.60
N GLN A 416 -30.27 -30.87 2.73
CA GLN A 416 -29.63 -31.21 4.00
C GLN A 416 -29.66 -30.03 4.98
N GLU A 417 -29.27 -28.82 4.54
CA GLU A 417 -29.36 -27.62 5.37
C GLU A 417 -30.81 -27.32 5.79
N LYS A 418 -31.79 -27.47 4.88
CA LYS A 418 -33.22 -27.31 5.19
C LYS A 418 -33.66 -28.25 6.31
N GLN A 419 -33.28 -29.52 6.22
CA GLN A 419 -33.59 -30.52 7.25
C GLN A 419 -32.94 -30.18 8.59
N SER A 420 -31.65 -29.83 8.59
CA SER A 420 -30.93 -29.45 9.81
C SER A 420 -31.51 -28.21 10.48
N VAL A 421 -31.85 -27.18 9.70
CA VAL A 421 -32.51 -25.96 10.19
C VAL A 421 -33.87 -26.29 10.81
N GLN A 422 -34.71 -27.06 10.12
CA GLN A 422 -36.03 -27.47 10.64
C GLN A 422 -35.90 -28.28 11.94
N GLN A 423 -34.96 -29.22 11.99
CA GLN A 423 -34.70 -30.03 13.17
C GLN A 423 -34.22 -29.15 14.34
N TYR A 424 -33.33 -28.20 14.09
CA TYR A 424 -32.83 -27.27 15.10
C TYR A 424 -33.95 -26.40 15.68
N HIS A 425 -34.75 -25.76 14.83
CA HIS A 425 -35.89 -24.94 15.23
C HIS A 425 -36.93 -25.73 16.03
N SER A 426 -37.23 -26.97 15.62
CA SER A 426 -38.11 -27.84 16.38
C SER A 426 -37.56 -28.15 17.78
N MET A 427 -36.25 -28.43 17.89
CA MET A 427 -35.61 -28.68 19.19
C MET A 427 -35.58 -27.43 20.07
N LEU A 428 -35.29 -26.26 19.48
CA LEU A 428 -35.31 -24.97 20.16
C LEU A 428 -36.69 -24.68 20.79
N LYS A 429 -37.76 -24.84 20.00
CA LYS A 429 -39.13 -24.65 20.49
C LYS A 429 -39.47 -25.60 21.65
N ILE A 430 -39.08 -26.87 21.55
CA ILE A 430 -39.30 -27.86 22.62
C ILE A 430 -38.51 -27.49 23.88
N ALA A 431 -37.23 -27.13 23.73
CA ALA A 431 -36.36 -26.75 24.84
C ALA A 431 -36.87 -25.48 25.55
N TYR A 432 -37.33 -24.49 24.79
CA TYR A 432 -37.91 -23.26 25.34
C TYR A 432 -39.16 -23.56 26.18
N GLN A 433 -40.09 -24.37 25.67
CA GLN A 433 -41.28 -24.77 26.42
C GLN A 433 -40.94 -25.53 27.71
N LYS A 434 -39.92 -26.40 27.69
CA LYS A 434 -39.43 -27.07 28.90
C LYS A 434 -38.83 -26.08 29.90
N GLY A 435 -38.07 -25.09 29.43
CA GLY A 435 -37.55 -24.00 30.26
C GLY A 435 -38.67 -23.21 30.95
N LEU A 436 -39.78 -22.92 30.25
CA LEU A 436 -40.96 -22.30 30.84
C LEU A 436 -41.62 -23.18 31.91
N GLN A 437 -41.70 -24.49 31.68
CA GLN A 437 -42.22 -25.44 32.69
C GLN A 437 -41.36 -25.44 33.96
N LEU A 438 -40.02 -25.46 33.83
CA LEU A 438 -39.11 -25.36 34.97
C LEU A 438 -39.30 -24.04 35.73
N ARG A 439 -39.39 -22.91 35.01
CA ARG A 439 -39.63 -21.60 35.61
C ARG A 439 -40.97 -21.52 36.33
N ASN A 440 -42.01 -22.14 35.80
CA ASN A 440 -43.33 -22.19 36.44
C ASN A 440 -43.29 -23.01 37.74
N ILE A 441 -42.51 -24.10 37.80
CA ILE A 441 -42.29 -24.84 39.06
C ILE A 441 -41.54 -23.94 40.05
N GLN A 442 -40.45 -23.29 39.63
CA GLN A 442 -39.68 -22.40 40.52
C GLN A 442 -40.53 -21.27 41.11
N LYS A 443 -41.42 -20.68 40.31
CA LYS A 443 -42.33 -19.61 40.73
C LYS A 443 -43.23 -20.00 41.91
N LYS A 444 -43.61 -21.28 42.05
CA LYS A 444 -44.42 -21.77 43.18
C LYS A 444 -43.67 -21.69 44.52
N TYR A 445 -42.34 -21.71 44.49
CA TYR A 445 -41.48 -21.87 45.67
C TYR A 445 -40.49 -20.70 45.83
N LEU A 446 -40.89 -19.50 45.39
CA LEU A 446 -40.08 -18.31 45.62
C LEU A 446 -40.12 -17.89 47.10
N THR A 447 -38.99 -17.41 47.61
CA THR A 447 -38.89 -16.69 48.88
C THR A 447 -39.53 -15.31 48.76
N ARG A 448 -39.68 -14.61 49.89
CA ARG A 448 -40.12 -13.20 49.89
C ARG A 448 -39.19 -12.27 49.11
N THR A 449 -37.92 -12.65 48.93
CA THR A 449 -36.93 -11.91 48.12
C THR A 449 -36.97 -12.28 46.64
N GLY A 450 -37.90 -13.16 46.21
CA GLY A 450 -38.04 -13.60 44.82
C GLY A 450 -37.02 -14.65 44.38
N LEU A 451 -36.25 -15.23 45.30
CA LEU A 451 -35.30 -16.31 45.01
C LEU A 451 -35.99 -17.67 45.09
N PHE A 452 -35.64 -18.58 44.20
CA PHE A 452 -36.16 -19.94 44.25
C PHE A 452 -35.54 -20.73 45.41
N ASP A 453 -36.38 -21.29 46.28
CA ASP A 453 -35.96 -22.14 47.40
C ASP A 453 -36.37 -23.61 47.15
N PRO A 454 -35.44 -24.46 46.71
CA PRO A 454 -35.72 -25.86 46.40
C PRO A 454 -36.05 -26.72 47.64
N SER A 455 -35.72 -26.27 48.85
CA SER A 455 -36.05 -27.01 50.08
C SER A 455 -37.56 -27.04 50.35
N ARG A 456 -38.29 -26.04 49.84
CA ARG A 456 -39.75 -25.90 49.98
C ARG A 456 -40.54 -26.66 48.92
N ALA A 457 -39.86 -27.18 47.89
CA ALA A 457 -40.51 -27.92 46.82
C ALA A 457 -41.00 -29.30 47.28
N THR A 458 -42.22 -29.66 46.89
CA THR A 458 -42.78 -31.00 47.16
C THR A 458 -41.96 -32.09 46.46
N ALA A 459 -41.97 -33.31 47.00
CA ALA A 459 -41.28 -34.45 46.38
C ALA A 459 -41.72 -34.68 44.92
N THR A 460 -43.01 -34.49 44.63
CA THR A 460 -43.57 -34.59 43.27
C THR A 460 -43.03 -33.51 42.34
N ASP A 461 -43.01 -32.24 42.76
CA ASP A 461 -42.49 -31.16 41.92
C ASP A 461 -40.97 -31.28 41.73
N LYS A 462 -40.21 -31.76 42.73
CA LYS A 462 -38.77 -32.09 42.57
C LYS A 462 -38.54 -33.16 41.51
N ALA A 463 -39.30 -34.26 41.57
CA ALA A 463 -39.20 -35.33 40.58
C ALA A 463 -39.54 -34.85 39.16
N ILE A 464 -40.59 -34.04 39.02
CA ILE A 464 -40.98 -33.44 37.73
C ILE A 464 -39.90 -32.47 37.24
N TYR A 465 -39.38 -31.61 38.11
CA TYR A 465 -38.32 -30.64 37.77
C TYR A 465 -37.06 -31.36 37.27
N ASN A 466 -36.54 -32.32 38.03
CA ASN A 466 -35.31 -33.04 37.68
C ASN A 466 -35.48 -33.82 36.35
N ARG A 467 -36.67 -34.41 36.11
CA ARG A 467 -36.98 -35.06 34.83
C ARG A 467 -36.97 -34.06 33.66
N ILE A 468 -37.67 -32.93 33.79
CA ILE A 468 -37.73 -31.91 32.74
C ILE A 468 -36.34 -31.31 32.48
N LEU A 469 -35.56 -31.06 33.53
CA LEU A 469 -34.20 -30.53 33.43
C LEU A 469 -33.28 -31.50 32.67
N LYS A 470 -33.35 -32.80 32.97
CA LYS A 470 -32.59 -33.84 32.24
C LYS A 470 -32.97 -33.89 30.76
N GLU A 471 -34.26 -33.84 30.44
CA GLU A 471 -34.76 -33.81 29.06
C GLU A 471 -34.31 -32.54 28.31
N LEU A 472 -34.34 -31.38 28.97
CA LEU A 472 -33.86 -30.10 28.43
C LEU A 472 -32.35 -30.18 28.16
N LYS A 473 -31.55 -30.66 29.12
CA LYS A 473 -30.10 -30.82 28.95
C LYS A 473 -29.74 -31.71 27.77
N ALA A 474 -30.45 -32.84 27.62
CA ALA A 474 -30.26 -33.73 26.48
C ALA A 474 -30.64 -33.08 25.13
N THR A 475 -31.72 -32.29 25.11
CA THR A 475 -32.15 -31.56 23.90
C THR A 475 -31.13 -30.49 23.51
N TYR A 476 -30.69 -29.69 24.48
CA TYR A 476 -29.71 -28.63 24.25
C TYR A 476 -28.33 -29.18 23.84
N SER A 477 -27.90 -30.31 24.41
CA SER A 477 -26.65 -30.96 23.98
C SER A 477 -26.68 -31.32 22.49
N LYS A 478 -27.80 -31.90 22.01
CA LYS A 478 -27.97 -32.22 20.58
C LYS A 478 -27.96 -30.98 19.70
N MET A 479 -28.64 -29.92 20.13
CA MET A 479 -28.62 -28.63 19.43
C MET A 479 -27.18 -28.10 19.35
N ARG A 480 -26.42 -28.14 20.45
CA ARG A 480 -25.02 -27.71 20.47
C ARG A 480 -24.16 -28.54 19.52
N ASP A 481 -24.32 -29.86 19.49
CA ASP A 481 -23.58 -30.74 18.56
C ASP A 481 -23.85 -30.37 17.10
N MET A 482 -25.09 -29.99 16.77
CA MET A 482 -25.48 -29.54 15.43
C MET A 482 -24.80 -28.22 15.03
N THR A 483 -24.35 -27.38 15.97
CA THR A 483 -23.64 -26.13 15.66
C THR A 483 -22.12 -26.20 15.88
N THR A 484 -21.61 -27.16 16.66
CA THR A 484 -20.16 -27.31 16.88
C THR A 484 -19.49 -28.34 15.98
N ASN A 485 -20.18 -29.41 15.61
CA ASN A 485 -19.58 -30.58 14.94
C ASN A 485 -20.12 -30.82 13.53
N SER A 486 -20.97 -29.93 12.98
CA SER A 486 -21.56 -30.10 11.66
C SER A 486 -20.73 -29.41 10.57
N SER A 487 -20.10 -30.19 9.69
CA SER A 487 -19.43 -29.62 8.51
C SER A 487 -20.48 -29.12 7.51
N GLY A 488 -20.62 -27.80 7.39
CA GLY A 488 -21.39 -27.14 6.34
C GLY A 488 -22.83 -26.73 6.68
N THR A 489 -23.40 -27.13 7.82
CA THR A 489 -24.77 -26.73 8.23
C THR A 489 -24.82 -25.72 9.37
N ARG A 490 -23.71 -25.48 10.07
CA ARG A 490 -23.61 -24.49 11.15
C ARG A 490 -24.08 -23.11 10.69
N ASP A 491 -23.48 -22.58 9.63
CA ASP A 491 -23.79 -21.24 9.13
C ASP A 491 -25.26 -21.14 8.71
N ALA A 492 -25.81 -22.21 8.12
CA ALA A 492 -27.23 -22.27 7.76
C ALA A 492 -28.15 -22.20 8.99
N ILE A 493 -27.78 -22.86 10.09
CA ILE A 493 -28.52 -22.79 11.35
C ILE A 493 -28.38 -21.41 11.99
N GLU A 494 -27.16 -20.92 12.19
CA GLU A 494 -26.90 -19.63 12.84
C GLU A 494 -27.58 -18.47 12.08
N ASN A 495 -27.50 -18.46 10.75
CA ASN A 495 -28.16 -17.45 9.92
C ASN A 495 -29.69 -17.60 9.83
N SER A 496 -30.26 -18.70 10.33
CA SER A 496 -31.71 -18.91 10.35
C SER A 496 -32.39 -18.48 11.65
N LEU A 497 -31.61 -18.14 12.68
CA LEU A 497 -32.16 -17.76 13.98
C LEU A 497 -32.61 -16.29 13.95
N SER A 498 -33.84 -16.05 14.38
CA SER A 498 -34.29 -14.70 14.73
C SER A 498 -33.58 -14.20 16.00
N THR A 499 -33.64 -12.90 16.28
CA THR A 499 -33.15 -12.36 17.57
C THR A 499 -33.95 -12.93 18.74
N GLU A 500 -35.25 -13.22 18.55
CA GLU A 500 -36.08 -13.90 19.55
C GLU A 500 -35.56 -15.33 19.83
N ASP A 501 -35.22 -16.07 18.78
CA ASP A 501 -34.67 -17.42 18.87
C ASP A 501 -33.30 -17.42 19.57
N ALA A 502 -32.44 -16.45 19.26
CA ALA A 502 -31.16 -16.27 19.92
C ALA A 502 -31.33 -15.99 21.42
N GLY A 503 -32.25 -15.09 21.79
CA GLY A 503 -32.57 -14.80 23.19
C GLY A 503 -33.19 -16.01 23.92
N ALA A 504 -34.02 -16.79 23.24
CA ALA A 504 -34.53 -18.05 23.78
C ALA A 504 -33.40 -19.06 24.03
N LEU A 505 -32.41 -19.11 23.14
CA LEU A 505 -31.23 -19.97 23.26
C LEU A 505 -30.42 -19.65 24.51
N ASP A 506 -30.20 -18.37 24.83
CA ASP A 506 -29.49 -17.94 26.03
C ASP A 506 -30.20 -18.38 27.31
N VAL A 507 -31.53 -18.25 27.35
CA VAL A 507 -32.33 -18.72 28.49
C VAL A 507 -32.21 -20.24 28.64
N ILE A 508 -32.23 -21.01 27.55
CA ILE A 508 -32.07 -22.47 27.56
C ILE A 508 -30.67 -22.85 28.01
N ALA A 509 -29.63 -22.15 27.54
CA ALA A 509 -28.25 -22.36 27.95
C ALA A 509 -28.07 -22.18 29.47
N GLY A 510 -28.75 -21.21 30.08
CA GLY A 510 -28.77 -21.05 31.54
C GLY A 510 -29.28 -22.28 32.30
N TRP A 511 -30.30 -22.96 31.77
CA TRP A 511 -30.79 -24.21 32.34
C TRP A 511 -29.81 -25.37 32.19
N TYR A 512 -29.00 -25.39 31.12
CA TYR A 512 -28.05 -26.47 30.88
C TYR A 512 -27.02 -26.63 32.02
N TYR A 513 -26.67 -25.53 32.69
CA TYR A 513 -25.74 -25.51 33.83
C TYR A 513 -26.43 -25.56 35.21
N SER A 514 -27.76 -25.66 35.24
CA SER A 514 -28.51 -25.75 36.50
C SER A 514 -28.39 -27.14 37.14
N TYR A 515 -28.55 -27.21 38.47
CA TYR A 515 -28.47 -28.46 39.24
C TYR A 515 -29.85 -29.05 39.52
N ASP A 516 -29.86 -30.36 39.78
CA ASP A 516 -31.03 -31.07 40.31
C ASP A 516 -31.35 -30.56 41.73
N ILE A 517 -32.61 -30.67 42.15
CA ILE A 517 -33.15 -30.09 43.40
C ILE A 517 -33.83 -31.08 44.34
#